data_AF-A0A382F2X7-F1
#
_entry.id   AF-A0A382F2X7-F1
#
_cell.length_a   1.000
_cell.length_b   1.000
_cell.length_c   1.000
_cell.angle_alpha   90.00
_cell.angle_beta   90.00
_cell.angle_gamma   90.00
#
_symmetry.space_group_name_H-M   'P 1'
#
loop_
_entity.id
_entity.type
_entity.pdbx_description
1 polymer ?
#
loop_
_entity_poly.entity_id
_entity_poly.type
_entity_poly.pdbx_seq_one_letter_code
_entity_poly.pdbx_strand_id
1 'polypeptide(L)'
;MDPVSLSDSYRRDGLIRSFDVLNDDEVQSIKLSLQTFISENQHNPNFPDWVYSKSYLALRWVADLAFHPVILDHVAALIGGDILLWDAFIPVKAPQSKGYFGWHQDATYWPLEPAD
;
A
#
# COMPACT_ATOMS: atom_id res chain seq x y z
N MET A 1 -4.80 17.68 4.34
CA MET A 1 -4.29 18.49 5.47
C MET A 1 -3.11 19.30 4.98
N ASP A 2 -2.78 20.43 5.58
CA ASP A 2 -1.47 21.04 5.30
C ASP A 2 -0.33 20.12 5.80
N PRO A 3 0.87 20.21 5.21
CA PRO A 3 1.99 19.31 5.54
C PRO A 3 2.43 19.35 7.01
N VAL A 4 2.30 20.51 7.68
CA VAL A 4 2.77 20.69 9.07
C VAL A 4 1.84 19.96 10.04
N SER A 5 0.53 20.16 9.89
CA SER A 5 -0.51 19.48 10.67
C SER A 5 -0.45 17.96 10.50
N LEU A 6 -0.07 17.50 9.30
CA LEU A 6 0.15 16.08 9.00
C LEU A 6 1.36 15.52 9.76
N SER A 7 2.52 16.19 9.70
CA SER A 7 3.74 15.74 10.38
C SER A 7 3.57 15.67 11.90
N ASP A 8 2.95 16.68 12.51
CA ASP A 8 2.72 16.70 13.95
C ASP A 8 1.74 15.62 14.42
N SER A 9 0.68 15.37 13.64
CA SER A 9 -0.26 14.29 13.94
C SER A 9 0.39 12.91 13.84
N TYR A 10 1.22 12.69 12.81
CA TYR A 10 1.95 11.44 12.65
C TYR A 10 2.93 11.19 13.80
N ARG A 11 3.71 12.22 14.19
CA ARG A 11 4.66 12.11 15.31
C ARG A 11 3.99 11.81 16.65
N ARG A 12 2.80 12.37 16.89
CA ARG A 12 2.06 12.15 18.14
C ARG A 12 1.36 10.80 18.18
N ASP A 13 0.71 10.42 17.09
CA ASP A 13 -0.23 9.30 17.07
C ASP A 13 0.34 8.02 16.44
N GLY A 14 1.49 8.11 15.73
CA GLY A 14 2.12 7.01 15.00
C GLY A 14 1.40 6.62 13.71
N LEU A 15 0.30 7.30 13.35
CA LEU A 15 -0.50 7.02 12.15
C LEU A 15 -1.32 8.24 11.71
N ILE A 16 -1.65 8.29 10.42
CA ILE A 16 -2.67 9.20 9.86
C ILE A 16 -3.89 8.37 9.46
N ARG A 17 -5.08 8.74 9.97
CA ARG A 17 -6.29 7.90 9.84
C ARG A 17 -6.85 7.82 8.43
N SER A 18 -6.91 8.94 7.71
CA SER A 18 -7.46 9.00 6.36
C SER A 18 -7.12 10.32 5.68
N PHE A 19 -6.95 10.28 4.37
CA PHE A 19 -6.93 11.43 3.47
C PHE A 19 -7.47 10.99 2.10
N ASP A 20 -8.05 11.92 1.36
CA ASP A 20 -8.53 11.65 0.01
C ASP A 20 -7.33 11.52 -0.92
N VAL A 21 -7.31 10.44 -1.70
CA VAL A 21 -6.23 10.16 -2.67
C VAL A 21 -6.82 10.07 -4.07
N LEU A 22 -7.81 9.19 -4.21
CA LEU A 22 -8.38 8.80 -5.48
C LEU A 22 -9.75 9.46 -5.66
N ASN A 23 -10.04 9.91 -6.87
CA ASN A 23 -11.39 10.25 -7.27
C ASN A 23 -12.21 8.98 -7.63
N ASP A 24 -13.50 9.15 -7.87
CA ASP A 24 -14.42 8.03 -8.14
C ASP A 24 -14.01 7.20 -9.36
N ASP A 25 -13.51 7.83 -10.43
CA ASP A 25 -13.09 7.13 -11.65
C ASP A 25 -11.83 6.30 -11.42
N GLU A 26 -10.86 6.85 -10.67
CA GLU A 26 -9.64 6.14 -10.27
C GLU A 26 -9.96 4.94 -9.38
N VAL A 27 -10.88 5.12 -8.42
CA VAL A 27 -11.39 4.02 -7.59
C VAL A 27 -12.01 2.92 -8.45
N GLN A 28 -12.87 3.26 -9.42
CA GLN A 28 -13.46 2.24 -10.29
C GLN A 28 -12.40 1.54 -11.16
N SER A 29 -11.42 2.28 -11.69
CA SER A 29 -10.36 1.73 -12.52
C SER A 29 -9.48 0.72 -11.76
N ILE A 30 -9.05 1.07 -10.55
CA ILE A 30 -8.25 0.19 -9.70
C ILE A 30 -9.08 -1.03 -9.26
N LYS A 31 -10.35 -0.82 -8.90
CA LYS A 31 -11.25 -1.90 -8.52
C LYS A 31 -11.44 -2.90 -9.66
N LEU A 32 -11.66 -2.42 -10.88
CA LEU A 32 -11.77 -3.27 -12.07
C LEU A 32 -10.47 -4.05 -12.31
N SER A 33 -9.32 -3.36 -12.24
CA SER A 33 -7.99 -3.99 -12.41
C SER A 33 -7.77 -5.12 -11.40
N LEU A 34 -8.09 -4.88 -10.12
CA LEU A 34 -8.00 -5.88 -9.06
C LEU A 34 -8.94 -7.06 -9.30
N GLN A 35 -10.20 -6.79 -9.64
CA GLN A 35 -11.21 -7.83 -9.89
C GLN A 35 -10.84 -8.71 -11.09
N THR A 36 -10.42 -8.10 -12.20
CA THR A 36 -9.93 -8.82 -13.38
C THR A 36 -8.73 -9.68 -13.01
N PHE A 37 -7.71 -9.09 -12.36
CA PHE A 37 -6.51 -9.83 -11.95
C PHE A 37 -6.84 -11.05 -11.07
N ILE A 38 -7.68 -10.88 -10.04
CA ILE A 38 -8.10 -12.00 -9.18
C ILE A 38 -8.87 -13.04 -10.01
N SER A 39 -9.83 -12.63 -10.84
CA SER A 39 -10.67 -13.57 -11.59
C SER A 39 -9.87 -14.46 -12.54
N GLU A 40 -8.85 -13.90 -13.18
CA GLU A 40 -8.01 -14.59 -14.16
C GLU A 40 -6.94 -15.47 -13.50
N ASN A 41 -6.49 -15.08 -12.29
CA ASN A 41 -5.24 -15.62 -11.74
C ASN A 41 -5.38 -16.33 -10.40
N GLN A 42 -6.51 -16.23 -9.67
CA GLN A 42 -6.63 -16.79 -8.30
C GLN A 42 -6.36 -18.30 -8.19
N HIS A 43 -6.48 -19.06 -9.28
CA HIS A 43 -6.20 -20.50 -9.32
C HIS A 43 -4.78 -20.82 -9.82
N ASN A 44 -4.00 -19.82 -10.21
CA ASN A 44 -2.61 -19.99 -10.61
C ASN A 44 -1.76 -20.32 -9.37
N PRO A 45 -0.91 -21.36 -9.41
CA PRO A 45 -0.01 -21.69 -8.29
C PRO A 45 0.90 -20.53 -7.85
N ASN A 46 1.25 -19.62 -8.76
CA ASN A 46 2.10 -18.46 -8.48
C ASN A 46 1.32 -17.23 -7.98
N PHE A 47 -0.02 -17.29 -7.93
CA PHE A 47 -0.84 -16.17 -7.49
C PHE A 47 -0.46 -15.63 -6.10
N PRO A 48 -0.19 -16.48 -5.08
CA PRO A 48 0.27 -16.00 -3.78
C PRO A 48 1.54 -15.15 -3.89
N ASP A 49 2.51 -15.55 -4.71
CA ASP A 49 3.78 -14.82 -4.87
C ASP A 49 3.56 -13.44 -5.51
N TRP A 50 2.63 -13.34 -6.47
CA TRP A 50 2.32 -12.08 -7.15
C TRP A 50 1.65 -11.05 -6.23
N VAL A 51 0.92 -11.49 -5.21
CA VAL A 51 0.20 -10.59 -4.27
C VAL A 51 0.96 -10.34 -2.98
N TYR A 52 1.95 -11.16 -2.62
CA TYR A 52 2.55 -11.14 -1.28
C TYR A 52 3.65 -10.08 -1.11
N SER A 53 4.45 -9.82 -2.14
CA SER A 53 5.51 -8.81 -2.08
C SER A 53 5.89 -8.37 -3.48
N LYS A 54 6.39 -7.13 -3.60
CA LYS A 54 6.85 -6.51 -4.85
C LYS A 54 5.81 -6.60 -5.96
N SER A 55 4.52 -6.56 -5.63
CA SER A 55 3.42 -6.69 -6.59
C SER A 55 3.52 -5.66 -7.71
N TYR A 56 4.09 -4.49 -7.43
CA TYR A 56 4.38 -3.43 -8.41
C TYR A 56 5.33 -3.84 -9.55
N LEU A 57 6.14 -4.89 -9.38
CA LEU A 57 7.02 -5.42 -10.44
C LEU A 57 6.24 -6.22 -11.49
N ALA A 58 5.16 -6.89 -11.07
CA ALA A 58 4.32 -7.72 -11.95
C ALA A 58 3.07 -6.96 -12.42
N LEU A 59 2.56 -6.04 -11.61
CA LEU A 59 1.25 -5.41 -11.77
C LEU A 59 1.41 -3.90 -11.94
N ARG A 60 1.32 -3.44 -13.18
CA ARG A 60 1.49 -2.02 -13.52
C ARG A 60 0.54 -1.09 -12.75
N TRP A 61 -0.72 -1.50 -12.59
CA TRP A 61 -1.72 -0.72 -11.86
C TRP A 61 -1.39 -0.57 -10.35
N VAL A 62 -0.63 -1.50 -9.76
CA VAL A 62 -0.12 -1.35 -8.39
C VAL A 62 0.99 -0.31 -8.36
N ALA A 63 1.90 -0.34 -9.33
CA ALA A 63 2.95 0.66 -9.44
C ALA A 63 2.34 2.07 -9.63
N ASP A 64 1.41 2.23 -10.57
CA ASP A 64 0.78 3.53 -10.84
C ASP A 64 0.06 4.09 -9.59
N LEU A 65 -0.60 3.23 -8.80
CA LEU A 65 -1.17 3.64 -7.51
C LEU A 65 -0.08 4.04 -6.50
N ALA A 66 0.98 3.24 -6.35
CA ALA A 66 2.06 3.54 -5.41
C ALA A 66 2.79 4.86 -5.74
N PHE A 67 2.86 5.23 -7.01
CA PHE A 67 3.44 6.50 -7.49
C PHE A 67 2.42 7.63 -7.66
N HIS A 68 1.19 7.48 -7.14
CA HIS A 68 0.16 8.50 -7.25
C HIS A 68 0.62 9.82 -6.61
N PRO A 69 0.52 10.99 -7.28
CA PRO A 69 1.09 12.25 -6.79
C PRO A 69 0.62 12.63 -5.38
N VAL A 70 -0.67 12.42 -5.07
CA VAL A 70 -1.21 12.71 -3.74
C VAL A 70 -0.56 11.83 -2.67
N ILE A 71 -0.27 10.55 -2.96
CA ILE A 71 0.44 9.69 -2.02
C ILE A 71 1.87 10.20 -1.82
N LEU A 72 2.58 10.50 -2.91
CA LEU A 72 3.95 10.99 -2.86
C LEU A 72 4.07 12.33 -2.12
N ASP A 73 3.12 13.25 -2.30
CA ASP A 73 3.11 14.52 -1.57
C ASP A 73 2.97 14.31 -0.06
N HIS A 74 2.09 13.39 0.36
CA HIS A 74 1.88 13.06 1.78
C HIS A 74 3.09 12.34 2.37
N VAL A 75 3.68 11.38 1.64
CA VAL A 75 4.89 10.67 2.08
C VAL A 75 6.07 11.64 2.16
N ALA A 76 6.26 12.51 1.16
CA ALA A 76 7.34 13.50 1.14
C ALA A 76 7.24 14.50 2.30
N ALA A 77 6.03 14.87 2.71
CA ALA A 77 5.82 15.70 3.89
C ALA A 77 6.26 15.03 5.21
N LEU A 78 6.31 13.68 5.25
CA LEU A 78 6.72 12.91 6.41
C LEU A 78 8.22 12.58 6.42
N ILE A 79 8.76 12.12 5.29
CA ILE A 79 10.11 11.54 5.22
C ILE A 79 11.09 12.30 4.32
N GLY A 80 10.64 13.34 3.62
CA GLY A 80 11.42 14.07 2.62
C GLY A 80 11.26 13.52 1.19
N GLY A 81 11.86 14.22 0.22
CA GLY A 81 11.62 13.97 -1.21
C GLY A 81 12.37 12.77 -1.81
N ASP A 82 13.36 12.22 -1.11
CA ASP A 82 14.14 11.07 -1.58
C ASP A 82 13.44 9.77 -1.21
N ILE A 83 12.42 9.40 -2.01
CA ILE A 83 11.52 8.28 -1.72
C ILE A 83 11.89 7.06 -2.56
N LEU A 84 12.02 5.91 -1.90
CA LEU A 84 12.11 4.59 -2.54
C LEU A 84 10.87 3.77 -2.19
N LEU A 85 10.20 3.20 -3.21
CA LEU A 85 9.16 2.20 -2.99
C LEU A 85 9.82 0.89 -2.53
N TRP A 86 9.87 0.69 -1.21
CA TRP A 86 10.43 -0.51 -0.62
C TRP A 86 9.56 -1.73 -0.90
N ASP A 87 8.26 -1.69 -0.68
CA ASP A 87 7.39 -2.82 -0.99
C ASP A 87 5.96 -2.38 -1.32
N ALA A 88 5.22 -3.23 -2.04
CA ALA A 88 3.77 -3.16 -2.16
C ALA A 88 3.21 -4.57 -2.31
N PHE A 89 2.12 -4.84 -1.59
CA PHE A 89 1.44 -6.12 -1.59
C PHE A 89 -0.08 -5.92 -1.55
N ILE A 90 -0.83 -6.92 -2.00
CA ILE A 90 -2.29 -6.90 -2.08
C ILE A 90 -2.82 -7.92 -1.07
N PRO A 91 -3.18 -7.52 0.16
CA PRO A 91 -3.70 -8.46 1.16
C PRO A 91 -5.12 -8.90 0.79
N VAL A 92 -5.24 -10.03 0.08
CA VAL A 92 -6.53 -10.60 -0.33
C VAL A 92 -7.15 -11.39 0.83
N LYS A 93 -8.32 -10.94 1.31
CA LYS A 93 -9.14 -11.68 2.29
C LYS A 93 -10.45 -12.11 1.64
N ALA A 94 -10.51 -13.36 1.21
CA ALA A 94 -11.74 -13.94 0.66
C ALA A 94 -12.88 -13.93 1.70
N PRO A 95 -14.15 -13.90 1.25
CA PRO A 95 -15.29 -14.05 2.15
C PRO A 95 -15.12 -15.26 3.07
N GLN A 96 -15.42 -15.09 4.36
CA GLN A 96 -15.29 -16.15 5.37
C GLN A 96 -13.86 -16.67 5.60
N SER A 97 -12.82 -15.98 5.09
CA SER A 97 -11.44 -16.29 5.43
C SER A 97 -11.22 -16.20 6.95
N LYS A 98 -10.56 -17.22 7.50
CA LYS A 98 -10.16 -17.26 8.92
C LYS A 98 -8.78 -16.63 9.15
N GLY A 99 -8.11 -16.19 8.09
CA GLY A 99 -6.79 -15.55 8.18
C GLY A 99 -6.89 -14.21 8.92
N TYR A 100 -6.00 -14.01 9.88
CA TYR A 100 -5.90 -12.77 10.64
C TYR A 100 -4.44 -12.31 10.72
N PHE A 101 -4.25 -11.00 10.82
CA PHE A 101 -2.95 -10.42 11.17
C PHE A 101 -2.98 -10.14 12.67
N GLY A 102 -2.12 -10.81 13.43
CA GLY A 102 -1.96 -10.53 14.86
C GLY A 102 -1.35 -9.14 15.08
N TRP A 103 -1.31 -8.70 16.34
CA TRP A 103 -0.56 -7.49 16.68
C TRP A 103 0.94 -7.67 16.38
N HIS A 104 1.52 -6.76 15.62
CA HIS A 104 2.94 -6.77 15.25
C HIS A 104 3.40 -5.36 14.83
N GLN A 105 4.71 -5.19 14.67
CA GLN A 105 5.34 -4.02 14.04
C GLN A 105 6.11 -4.47 12.80
N ASP A 106 5.87 -3.81 11.67
CA ASP A 106 6.47 -4.18 10.39
C ASP A 106 8.00 -4.12 10.39
N ALA A 107 8.59 -3.15 11.11
CA ALA A 107 10.04 -3.00 11.28
C ALA A 107 10.73 -4.27 11.84
N THR A 108 9.98 -5.15 12.53
CA THR A 108 10.51 -6.44 13.02
C THR A 108 10.89 -7.39 11.88
N TYR A 109 10.27 -7.25 10.72
CA TYR A 109 10.42 -8.16 9.58
C TYR A 109 11.22 -7.54 8.42
N TRP A 110 11.45 -6.23 8.45
CA TRP A 110 12.13 -5.53 7.37
C TRP A 110 13.63 -5.40 7.66
N PRO A 111 14.51 -5.76 6.71
CA PRO A 111 15.95 -5.57 6.83
C PRO A 111 16.35 -4.11 6.53
N LEU A 112 15.66 -3.15 7.15
CA LEU A 112 15.90 -1.72 6.99
C LEU A 112 16.58 -1.18 8.24
N GLU A 113 17.60 -0.35 8.05
CA GLU A 113 18.31 0.34 9.12
C GLU A 113 18.33 1.86 8.88
N PRO A 114 18.23 2.69 9.94
CA PRO A 114 17.92 2.30 11.32
C PRO A 114 16.46 1.80 11.44
N ALA A 115 16.20 0.89 12.38
CA ALA A 115 14.83 0.67 12.83
C ALA A 115 14.38 1.90 13.62
N ASP A 116 13.15 2.36 13.41
CA ASP A 116 12.57 3.53 14.08
C ASP A 116 12.71 3.49 15.62
#